data_AF-A0A9K3STM1-F1
#
_entry.id   AF-A0A9K3STM1-F1
#
_cell.length_a   1.000
_cell.length_b   1.000
_cell.length_c   1.000
_cell.angle_alpha   90.00
_cell.angle_beta   90.00
_cell.angle_gamma   90.00
#
_symmetry.space_group_name_H-M   'P 1'
#
loop_
_entity.id
_entity.type
_entity.pdbx_description
1 polymer ?
#
loop_
_entity_poly.entity_id
_entity_poly.type
_entity_poly.pdbx_seq_one_letter_code
_entity_poly.pdbx_strand_id
1 'polypeptide(L)'
;MLQLKIKLTLFYSTLFIVGFGFLCISNNNQVIAMNNNNLYQNNYVIQDVNIHEFNELENLLLQYNAINQQINNILNNFQDIDVNHLLKEITEIHNKITTIQRKKIHFQELILRVLDNKMTIIELERKHSSLIQKMMESIDIMDFYVNQTQINKLRNIQIKIDQNRQQMMLIKNQMYNYQNQINNI
;
A
#
# COMPACT_ATOMS: atom_id res chain seq x y z
N MET A 1 7.45 43.25 25.91
CA MET A 1 6.24 42.39 25.97
C MET A 1 5.86 41.72 24.64
N LEU A 2 5.92 42.42 23.50
CA LEU A 2 5.48 41.89 22.19
C LEU A 2 6.30 40.67 21.71
N GLN A 3 7.63 40.70 21.87
CA GLN A 3 8.52 39.61 21.46
C GLN A 3 8.33 38.32 22.28
N LEU A 4 7.97 38.44 23.56
CA LEU A 4 7.68 37.29 24.41
C LEU A 4 6.39 36.61 23.97
N LYS A 5 5.36 37.38 23.62
CA LYS A 5 4.09 36.85 23.08
C LYS A 5 4.32 36.09 21.77
N ILE A 6 5.11 36.62 20.84
CA ILE A 6 5.39 35.96 19.55
C ILE A 6 6.14 34.64 19.75
N LYS A 7 7.16 34.61 20.62
CA LYS A 7 7.89 33.38 20.94
C LYS A 7 7.00 32.33 21.61
N LEU A 8 6.12 32.75 22.51
CA LEU A 8 5.16 31.87 23.18
C LEU A 8 4.14 31.30 22.17
N THR A 9 3.64 32.12 21.24
CA THR A 9 2.70 31.69 20.21
C THR A 9 3.35 30.67 19.25
N LEU A 10 4.60 30.89 18.86
CA LEU A 10 5.36 29.94 18.02
C LEU A 10 5.68 28.63 18.76
N PHE A 11 5.94 28.70 20.07
CA PHE A 11 6.14 27.52 20.90
C PHE A 11 4.84 26.69 21.02
N TYR A 12 3.69 27.34 21.25
CA TYR A 12 2.41 26.62 21.32
C TYR A 12 1.94 26.10 19.96
N SER A 13 2.20 26.80 18.86
CA SER A 13 1.83 26.31 17.53
C SER A 13 2.65 25.09 17.12
N THR A 14 3.95 25.07 17.43
CA THR A 14 4.81 23.91 17.17
C THR A 14 4.41 22.72 18.06
N LEU A 15 4.09 22.95 19.34
CA LEU A 15 3.61 21.90 20.23
C LEU A 15 2.26 21.32 19.77
N PHE A 16 1.37 22.16 19.24
CA PHE A 16 0.08 21.75 18.69
C PHE A 16 0.25 20.87 17.44
N ILE A 17 1.14 21.25 16.50
CA ILE A 17 1.41 20.47 15.28
C ILE A 17 2.01 19.10 15.62
N VAL A 18 2.97 19.06 16.55
CA VAL A 18 3.60 17.80 16.99
C VAL A 18 2.57 16.90 17.70
N GLY A 19 1.76 17.45 18.59
CA GLY A 19 0.70 16.71 19.30
C GLY A 19 -0.37 16.13 18.38
N PHE A 20 -0.81 16.91 17.37
CA PHE A 20 -1.78 16.42 16.38
C PHE A 20 -1.18 15.33 15.48
N GLY A 21 0.10 15.45 15.11
CA GLY A 21 0.83 14.42 14.38
C GLY A 21 0.85 13.08 15.12
N PHE A 22 1.02 13.08 16.44
CA PHE A 22 0.96 11.86 17.27
C PHE A 22 -0.45 11.27 17.38
N LEU A 23 -1.50 12.09 17.46
CA LEU A 23 -2.88 11.60 17.49
C LEU A 23 -3.27 10.86 16.19
N CYS A 24 -2.79 11.33 15.03
CA CYS A 24 -2.98 10.65 13.76
C CYS A 24 -2.28 9.27 13.70
N ILE A 25 -1.20 9.06 14.45
CA ILE A 25 -0.49 7.77 14.51
C ILE A 25 -1.20 6.78 15.46
N SER A 26 -1.78 7.27 16.57
CA SER A 26 -2.38 6.40 17.58
C SER A 26 -3.70 5.72 17.17
N ASN A 27 -4.40 6.25 16.15
CA ASN A 27 -5.73 5.76 15.76
C ASN A 27 -5.72 4.70 14.65
N ASN A 28 -4.54 4.18 14.27
CA ASN A 28 -4.43 3.15 13.22
C ASN A 28 -4.46 1.70 13.74
N ASN A 29 -4.72 1.49 15.02
CA ASN A 29 -4.91 0.15 15.62
C ASN A 29 -6.39 -0.29 15.61
N GLN A 30 -7.11 -0.09 14.50
CA GLN A 30 -8.31 -0.91 14.28
C GLN A 30 -7.87 -2.32 13.88
N VAL A 31 -7.77 -3.15 14.91
CA VAL A 31 -7.76 -4.59 14.88
C VAL A 31 -8.91 -5.07 13.99
N ILE A 32 -8.59 -5.53 12.79
CA ILE A 32 -9.51 -6.36 11.98
C ILE A 32 -9.53 -7.74 12.66
N ALA A 33 -10.39 -7.89 13.67
CA ALA A 33 -10.74 -9.20 14.19
C ALA A 33 -11.70 -9.88 13.21
N MET A 34 -11.15 -10.50 12.14
CA MET A 34 -11.91 -11.41 11.29
C MET A 34 -12.04 -12.76 12.02
N ASN A 35 -13.24 -13.02 12.54
CA ASN A 35 -13.68 -14.34 13.00
C ASN A 35 -13.54 -15.34 11.84
N ASN A 36 -12.60 -16.27 11.97
CA ASN A 36 -12.17 -17.16 10.90
C ASN A 36 -12.66 -18.59 11.19
N ASN A 37 -13.96 -18.81 11.00
CA ASN A 37 -14.50 -20.17 10.90
C ASN A 37 -14.86 -20.43 9.43
N ASN A 38 -13.88 -20.92 8.67
CA ASN A 38 -14.04 -22.08 7.79
C ASN A 38 -12.69 -22.48 7.19
N LEU A 39 -12.18 -23.59 7.71
CA LEU A 39 -11.10 -24.40 7.15
C LEU A 39 -11.51 -24.92 5.77
N TYR A 40 -11.08 -24.24 4.71
CA TYR A 40 -10.77 -24.90 3.45
C TYR A 40 -9.44 -24.37 2.92
N GLN A 41 -8.44 -25.24 3.03
CA GLN A 41 -7.10 -25.10 2.48
C GLN A 41 -7.17 -24.80 0.98
N ASN A 42 -6.82 -23.57 0.61
CA ASN A 42 -6.21 -23.27 -0.69
C ASN A 42 -4.92 -22.49 -0.41
N ASN A 43 -3.91 -23.22 0.05
CA ASN A 43 -2.55 -22.74 0.17
C ASN A 43 -1.95 -22.56 -1.23
N TYR A 44 -2.17 -21.41 -1.88
CA TYR A 44 -1.31 -21.02 -3.02
C TYR A 44 -1.13 -19.52 -3.24
N VAL A 45 -1.56 -18.62 -2.34
CA VAL A 45 -1.40 -17.17 -2.56
C VAL A 45 -1.13 -16.39 -1.27
N ILE A 46 -0.09 -16.74 -0.50
CA ILE A 46 0.38 -15.88 0.60
C ILE A 46 1.91 -15.68 0.59
N GLN A 47 2.66 -16.29 -0.34
CA GLN A 47 4.13 -16.29 -0.26
C GLN A 47 4.87 -15.21 -1.07
N ASP A 48 4.18 -14.31 -1.79
CA ASP A 48 4.83 -13.30 -2.66
C ASP A 48 4.43 -11.84 -2.35
N VAL A 49 4.25 -11.48 -1.06
CA VAL A 49 4.49 -10.08 -0.57
C VAL A 49 5.88 -10.04 0.09
N ASN A 50 6.77 -10.92 -0.33
CA ASN A 50 7.76 -11.48 0.56
C ASN A 50 9.12 -10.87 0.25
N ILE A 51 9.68 -10.26 1.30
CA ILE A 51 11.08 -9.83 1.44
C ILE A 51 11.44 -8.50 0.77
N HIS A 52 11.06 -8.25 -0.49
CA HIS A 52 11.65 -7.09 -1.19
C HIS A 52 11.07 -5.72 -0.75
N GLU A 53 9.78 -5.66 -0.44
CA GLU A 53 9.12 -4.45 0.07
C GLU A 53 9.63 -4.05 1.47
N PHE A 54 10.07 -5.02 2.28
CA PHE A 54 10.66 -4.77 3.59
C PHE A 54 12.07 -4.17 3.49
N ASN A 55 12.86 -4.60 2.51
CA ASN A 55 14.22 -4.11 2.31
C ASN A 55 14.26 -2.61 1.94
N GLU A 56 13.29 -2.12 1.15
CA GLU A 56 13.24 -0.69 0.80
C GLU A 56 12.75 0.19 1.95
N LEU A 57 11.84 -0.33 2.78
CA LEU A 57 11.44 0.30 4.03
C LEU A 57 12.63 0.42 5.00
N GLU A 58 13.47 -0.61 5.07
CA GLU A 58 14.70 -0.61 5.85
C GLU A 58 15.70 0.44 5.33
N ASN A 59 15.89 0.53 4.01
CA ASN A 59 16.74 1.55 3.38
C ASN A 59 16.29 2.98 3.73
N LEU A 60 14.99 3.27 3.66
CA LEU A 60 14.45 4.59 4.03
C LEU A 60 14.65 4.89 5.53
N LEU A 61 14.55 3.87 6.38
CA LEU A 61 14.75 4.00 7.82
C LEU A 61 16.22 4.28 8.17
N LEU A 62 17.16 3.64 7.47
CA LEU A 62 18.60 3.94 7.59
C LEU A 62 18.91 5.38 7.18
N GLN A 63 18.33 5.86 6.07
CA GLN A 63 18.51 7.25 5.63
C GLN A 63 17.92 8.26 6.63
N TYR A 64 16.76 7.95 7.22
CA TYR A 64 16.17 8.78 8.26
C TYR A 64 17.07 8.85 9.51
N ASN A 65 17.64 7.73 9.94
CA ASN A 65 18.58 7.69 11.06
C ASN A 65 19.84 8.51 10.79
N ALA A 66 20.37 8.46 9.57
CA ALA A 66 21.52 9.29 9.16
C ALA A 66 21.20 10.79 9.25
N ILE A 67 19.98 11.22 8.85
CA ILE A 67 19.56 12.62 9.01
C ILE A 67 19.47 13.01 10.48
N ASN A 68 18.91 12.15 11.34
CA ASN A 68 18.84 12.43 12.77
C ASN A 68 20.23 12.58 13.41
N GLN A 69 21.21 11.79 12.96
CA GLN A 69 22.61 11.97 13.38
C GLN A 69 23.19 13.30 12.92
N GLN A 70 22.91 13.73 11.68
CA GLN A 70 23.33 15.05 11.19
C GLN A 70 22.72 16.19 12.02
N ILE A 71 21.42 16.11 12.33
CA ILE A 71 20.73 17.09 13.19
C ILE A 71 21.37 17.12 14.58
N ASN A 72 21.62 15.96 15.19
CA ASN A 72 22.23 15.88 16.52
C ASN A 72 23.65 16.47 16.53
N ASN A 73 24.45 16.23 15.49
CA ASN A 73 25.79 16.80 15.38
C ASN A 73 25.78 18.33 15.30
N ILE A 74 24.83 18.90 14.54
CA ILE A 74 24.65 20.35 14.47
C ILE A 74 24.27 20.90 15.84
N LEU A 75 23.28 20.30 16.50
CA LEU A 75 22.82 20.73 17.83
C LEU A 75 23.94 20.69 18.89
N ASN A 76 24.83 19.69 18.82
CA ASN A 76 25.93 19.53 19.77
C ASN A 76 27.10 20.50 19.53
N ASN A 77 27.30 20.96 18.30
CA ASN A 77 28.44 21.81 17.92
C ASN A 77 28.05 23.28 17.66
N PHE A 78 26.84 23.68 18.05
CA PHE A 78 26.21 24.96 17.67
C PHE A 78 26.96 26.23 18.13
N GLN A 79 27.91 26.12 19.07
CA GLN A 79 28.62 27.27 19.64
C GLN A 79 29.70 27.88 18.71
N ASP A 80 30.24 27.11 17.76
CA ASP A 80 31.37 27.54 16.90
C ASP A 80 31.01 27.63 15.40
N ILE A 81 29.74 27.46 15.02
CA ILE A 81 29.31 27.38 13.62
C ILE A 81 28.81 28.74 13.13
N ASP A 82 29.34 29.20 11.98
CA ASP A 82 28.85 30.40 11.26
C ASP A 82 27.37 30.23 10.87
N VAL A 83 26.57 31.29 11.03
CA VAL A 83 25.15 31.35 10.67
C VAL A 83 24.93 30.95 9.21
N ASN A 84 25.83 31.33 8.30
CA ASN A 84 25.73 30.94 6.89
C ASN A 84 25.94 29.43 6.68
N HIS A 85 26.82 28.82 7.48
CA HIS A 85 27.05 27.38 7.46
C HIS A 85 25.83 26.63 8.01
N LEU A 86 25.26 27.09 9.13
CA LEU A 86 24.03 26.54 9.70
C LEU A 86 22.85 26.61 8.71
N LEU A 87 22.66 27.75 8.03
CA LEU A 87 21.60 27.90 7.02
C LEU A 87 21.76 26.92 5.85
N LYS A 88 23.01 26.69 5.40
CA LYS A 88 23.31 25.70 4.36
C LYS A 88 22.98 24.29 4.82
N GLU A 89 23.42 23.89 6.02
CA GLU A 89 23.16 22.56 6.57
C GLU A 89 21.66 22.30 6.79
N ILE A 90 20.92 23.29 7.31
CA ILE A 90 19.46 23.22 7.48
C ILE A 90 18.78 23.03 6.12
N THR A 91 19.23 23.76 5.09
CA THR A 91 18.68 23.63 3.73
C THR A 91 18.95 22.25 3.14
N GLU A 92 20.16 21.72 3.31
CA GLU A 92 20.51 20.37 2.87
C GLU A 92 19.70 19.28 3.59
N ILE A 93 19.55 19.39 4.92
CA ILE A 93 18.73 18.48 5.72
C ILE A 93 17.26 18.55 5.28
N HIS A 94 16.72 19.76 5.09
CA HIS A 94 15.34 19.95 4.64
C HIS A 94 15.10 19.28 3.27
N ASN A 95 16.02 19.44 2.33
CA ASN A 95 15.94 18.79 1.02
C ASN A 95 16.02 17.27 1.12
N LYS A 96 16.87 16.73 1.99
CA LYS A 96 16.95 15.28 2.25
C LYS A 96 15.66 14.74 2.87
N ILE A 97 15.12 15.42 3.89
CA ILE A 97 13.84 15.05 4.52
C ILE A 97 12.72 15.04 3.48
N THR A 98 12.62 16.11 2.68
CA THR A 98 11.58 16.24 1.66
C THR A 98 11.68 15.13 0.62
N THR A 99 12.90 14.79 0.18
CA THR A 99 13.14 13.70 -0.75
C THR A 99 12.71 12.35 -0.17
N ILE A 100 13.11 12.05 1.07
CA ILE A 100 12.72 10.79 1.75
C ILE A 100 11.21 10.71 1.94
N GLN A 101 10.56 11.81 2.35
CA GLN A 101 9.11 11.84 2.51
C GLN A 101 8.38 11.58 1.19
N ARG A 102 8.84 12.19 0.08
CA ARG A 102 8.28 11.92 -1.25
C ARG A 102 8.46 10.47 -1.66
N LYS A 103 9.65 9.89 -1.46
CA LYS A 103 9.90 8.46 -1.73
C LYS A 103 8.99 7.56 -0.90
N LYS A 104 8.85 7.85 0.40
CA LYS A 104 7.97 7.10 1.31
C LYS A 104 6.51 7.13 0.88
N ILE A 105 5.98 8.31 0.54
CA ILE A 105 4.59 8.45 0.07
C ILE A 105 4.39 7.66 -1.22
N HIS A 106 5.30 7.83 -2.19
CA HIS A 106 5.22 7.10 -3.45
C HIS A 106 5.23 5.58 -3.25
N PHE A 107 6.09 5.07 -2.38
CA PHE A 107 6.15 3.66 -2.03
C PHE A 107 4.85 3.16 -1.37
N GLN A 108 4.29 3.94 -0.43
CA GLN A 108 3.01 3.63 0.20
C GLN A 108 1.86 3.58 -0.82
N GLU A 109 1.83 4.48 -1.79
CA GLU A 109 0.84 4.46 -2.87
C GLU A 109 0.95 3.20 -3.73
N LEU A 110 2.17 2.76 -4.05
CA LEU A 110 2.39 1.52 -4.82
C LEU A 110 1.91 0.29 -4.05
N ILE A 111 2.23 0.19 -2.75
CA ILE A 111 1.74 -0.91 -1.89
C ILE A 111 0.22 -0.93 -1.85
N LEU A 112 -0.44 0.22 -1.66
CA LEU A 112 -1.89 0.30 -1.63
C LEU A 112 -2.53 -0.20 -2.92
N ARG A 113 -1.97 0.15 -4.09
CA ARG A 113 -2.45 -0.37 -5.38
C ARG A 113 -2.26 -1.87 -5.52
N VAL A 114 -1.15 -2.42 -5.02
CA VAL A 114 -0.91 -3.87 -5.01
C VAL A 114 -1.94 -4.58 -4.13
N LEU A 115 -2.25 -4.04 -2.94
CA LEU A 115 -3.26 -4.60 -2.05
C LEU A 115 -4.66 -4.57 -2.66
N ASP A 116 -5.05 -3.44 -3.27
CA ASP A 116 -6.35 -3.29 -3.94
C ASP A 116 -6.51 -4.28 -5.11
N ASN A 117 -5.45 -4.42 -5.93
CA ASN A 117 -5.41 -5.42 -6.99
C ASN A 117 -5.53 -6.85 -6.47
N LYS A 118 -4.89 -7.18 -5.34
CA LYS A 118 -5.02 -8.50 -4.70
C LYS A 118 -6.44 -8.78 -4.25
N MET A 119 -7.09 -7.79 -3.63
CA MET A 119 -8.49 -7.91 -3.22
C MET A 119 -9.39 -8.15 -4.44
N THR A 120 -9.16 -7.40 -5.51
CA THR A 120 -9.90 -7.56 -6.77
C THR A 120 -9.71 -8.96 -7.37
N ILE A 121 -8.49 -9.51 -7.37
CA ILE A 121 -8.23 -10.88 -7.83
C ILE A 121 -9.04 -11.90 -7.02
N ILE A 122 -9.05 -11.78 -5.69
CA ILE A 122 -9.81 -12.70 -4.82
C ILE A 122 -11.30 -12.67 -5.16
N GLU A 123 -11.87 -11.48 -5.39
CA GLU A 123 -13.27 -11.35 -5.81
C GLU A 123 -13.55 -11.99 -7.18
N LEU A 124 -12.65 -11.78 -8.14
CA LEU A 124 -12.76 -12.39 -9.46
C LEU A 124 -12.63 -13.91 -9.42
N GLU A 125 -11.75 -14.47 -8.59
CA GLU A 125 -11.61 -15.92 -8.39
C GLU A 125 -12.87 -16.54 -7.77
N ARG A 126 -13.47 -15.88 -6.78
CA ARG A 126 -14.77 -16.28 -6.22
C ARG A 126 -15.87 -16.26 -7.27
N LYS A 127 -15.94 -15.19 -8.07
CA LYS A 127 -16.89 -15.07 -9.18
C LYS A 127 -16.66 -16.14 -10.25
N HIS A 128 -15.42 -16.47 -10.54
CA HIS A 128 -15.06 -17.51 -11.52
C HIS A 128 -15.56 -18.87 -11.06
N SER A 129 -15.29 -19.23 -9.81
CA SER A 129 -15.76 -20.47 -9.18
C SER A 129 -17.30 -20.55 -9.19
N SER A 130 -17.98 -19.46 -8.84
CA SER A 130 -19.44 -19.38 -8.89
C SER A 130 -20.00 -19.55 -10.31
N LEU A 131 -19.34 -19.00 -11.32
CA LEU A 131 -19.75 -19.17 -12.72
C LEU A 131 -19.54 -20.61 -13.20
N ILE A 132 -18.44 -21.26 -12.83
CA ILE A 132 -18.20 -22.68 -13.12
C ILE A 132 -19.30 -23.53 -12.48
N GLN A 133 -19.61 -23.31 -11.21
CA GLN A 133 -20.67 -24.01 -10.52
C GLN A 133 -22.03 -23.86 -11.23
N LYS A 134 -22.41 -22.62 -11.60
CA LYS A 134 -23.64 -22.36 -12.37
C LYS A 134 -23.65 -23.05 -13.73
N MET A 135 -22.48 -23.21 -14.35
CA MET A 135 -22.33 -23.95 -15.59
C MET A 135 -22.62 -25.44 -15.36
N MET A 136 -22.02 -26.05 -14.34
CA MET A 136 -22.25 -27.45 -13.96
C MET A 136 -23.72 -27.70 -13.61
N GLU A 137 -24.32 -26.87 -12.75
CA GLU A 137 -25.74 -26.94 -12.40
C GLU A 137 -26.64 -26.83 -13.64
N SER A 138 -26.26 -26.00 -14.61
CA SER A 138 -27.01 -25.86 -15.86
C SER A 138 -26.85 -27.05 -16.80
N ILE A 139 -25.75 -27.81 -16.69
CA ILE A 139 -25.52 -29.06 -17.44
C ILE A 139 -26.28 -30.21 -16.76
N ASP A 140 -26.26 -30.30 -15.43
CA ASP A 140 -26.90 -31.37 -14.66
C ASP A 140 -28.42 -31.45 -14.86
N ILE A 141 -29.06 -30.31 -15.15
CA ILE A 141 -30.50 -30.22 -15.42
C ILE A 141 -30.85 -30.31 -16.92
N MET A 142 -29.89 -30.62 -17.79
CA MET A 142 -30.19 -30.77 -19.22
C MET A 142 -30.80 -32.13 -19.53
N ASP A 143 -31.92 -32.10 -20.22
CA ASP A 143 -32.52 -33.29 -20.82
C ASP A 143 -31.63 -33.85 -21.94
N PHE A 144 -31.89 -35.11 -22.31
CA PHE A 144 -31.17 -35.82 -23.38
C PHE A 144 -31.21 -35.07 -24.74
N TYR A 145 -32.24 -34.26 -24.98
CA TYR A 145 -32.35 -33.35 -26.12
C TYR A 145 -32.16 -31.90 -25.68
N VAL A 146 -30.94 -31.37 -25.89
CA VAL A 146 -30.61 -30.00 -25.54
C VAL A 146 -31.21 -29.02 -26.55
N ASN A 147 -31.99 -28.05 -26.08
CA ASN A 147 -32.56 -27.01 -26.92
C ASN A 147 -31.62 -25.80 -27.10
N GLN A 148 -31.90 -24.98 -28.11
CA GLN A 148 -31.08 -23.80 -28.41
C GLN A 148 -30.96 -22.82 -27.23
N THR A 149 -32.00 -22.70 -26.41
CA THR A 149 -32.01 -21.82 -25.23
C THR A 149 -31.03 -22.30 -24.15
N GLN A 150 -30.97 -23.60 -23.91
CA GLN A 150 -30.02 -24.26 -23.01
C GLN A 150 -28.58 -24.09 -23.50
N ILE A 151 -28.33 -24.28 -24.81
CA ILE A 151 -27.01 -24.03 -25.43
C ILE A 151 -26.59 -22.57 -25.26
N ASN A 152 -27.50 -21.63 -25.53
CA ASN A 152 -27.23 -20.19 -25.39
C ASN A 152 -26.95 -19.81 -23.93
N LYS A 153 -27.63 -20.43 -22.96
CA LYS A 153 -27.38 -20.23 -21.53
C LYS A 153 -25.95 -20.66 -21.15
N LEU A 154 -25.52 -21.85 -21.57
CA LEU A 154 -24.14 -22.31 -21.32
C LEU A 154 -23.10 -21.42 -22.01
N ARG A 155 -23.33 -21.04 -23.27
CA ARG A 155 -22.45 -20.15 -24.01
C ARG A 155 -22.29 -18.80 -23.30
N ASN A 156 -23.38 -18.24 -22.76
CA ASN A 156 -23.33 -16.99 -22.01
C ASN A 156 -22.55 -17.12 -20.69
N ILE A 157 -22.64 -18.27 -20.01
CA ILE A 157 -21.84 -18.53 -18.80
C ILE A 157 -20.36 -18.65 -19.18
N GLN A 158 -20.04 -19.40 -20.25
CA GLN A 158 -18.67 -19.56 -20.75
C GLN A 158 -18.04 -18.21 -21.13
N ILE A 159 -18.76 -17.35 -21.86
CA ILE A 159 -18.30 -15.99 -22.19
C ILE A 159 -17.93 -15.20 -20.92
N LYS A 160 -18.74 -15.30 -19.87
CA LYS A 160 -18.47 -14.62 -18.59
C LYS A 160 -17.25 -15.21 -17.87
N ILE A 161 -17.05 -16.53 -17.95
CA ILE A 161 -15.86 -17.21 -17.40
C ILE A 161 -14.61 -16.68 -18.11
N ASP A 162 -14.63 -16.59 -19.44
CA ASP A 162 -13.51 -16.12 -20.24
C ASP A 162 -13.19 -14.64 -19.98
N GLN A 163 -14.22 -13.78 -19.92
CA GLN A 163 -14.07 -12.38 -19.54
C GLN A 163 -13.43 -12.23 -18.16
N ASN A 164 -13.88 -13.03 -17.18
CA ASN A 164 -13.35 -12.99 -15.83
C ASN A 164 -11.87 -13.42 -15.79
N ARG A 165 -11.51 -14.46 -16.58
CA ARG A 165 -10.12 -14.91 -16.73
C ARG A 165 -9.23 -13.83 -17.35
N GLN A 166 -9.71 -13.14 -18.38
CA GLN A 166 -8.99 -12.03 -19.01
C GLN A 166 -8.76 -10.88 -18.03
N GLN A 167 -9.77 -10.51 -17.24
CA GLN A 167 -9.65 -9.47 -16.20
C GLN A 167 -8.60 -9.83 -15.15
N MET A 168 -8.61 -11.07 -14.65
CA MET A 168 -7.59 -11.54 -13.71
C MET A 168 -6.18 -11.47 -14.32
N MET A 169 -6.01 -11.85 -15.59
CA MET A 169 -4.71 -11.77 -16.27
C MET A 169 -4.20 -10.32 -16.38
N LEU A 170 -5.09 -9.38 -16.73
CA LEU A 170 -4.73 -7.96 -16.82
C LEU A 170 -4.28 -7.41 -15.46
N ILE A 171 -5.00 -7.73 -14.38
CA ILE A 171 -4.65 -7.26 -13.03
C ILE A 171 -3.32 -7.89 -12.57
N LYS A 172 -3.09 -9.18 -12.86
CA LYS A 172 -1.79 -9.84 -12.58
C LYS A 172 -0.64 -9.13 -13.29
N ASN A 173 -0.81 -8.76 -14.56
CA ASN A 173 0.21 -7.99 -15.29
C ASN A 173 0.45 -6.60 -14.68
N GLN A 174 -0.60 -5.92 -14.22
CA GLN A 174 -0.46 -4.64 -13.53
C GLN A 174 0.31 -4.78 -12.21
N MET A 175 0.04 -5.85 -11.44
CA MET A 175 0.77 -6.13 -10.20
C MET A 175 2.26 -6.39 -10.46
N TYR A 176 2.62 -7.16 -11.49
CA TYR A 176 4.02 -7.34 -11.88
C TYR A 176 4.70 -6.01 -12.26
N ASN A 177 3.99 -5.12 -12.95
CA ASN A 177 4.52 -3.81 -13.28
C ASN A 177 4.77 -2.94 -12.03
N TYR A 178 3.86 -2.94 -11.06
CA TYR A 178 4.05 -2.22 -9.80
C TYR A 178 5.21 -2.78 -8.99
N GLN A 179 5.36 -4.11 -8.96
CA GLN A 179 6.49 -4.76 -8.31
C GLN A 179 7.82 -4.35 -8.96
N ASN A 180 7.87 -4.28 -10.30
CA ASN A 180 9.05 -3.77 -11.00
C ASN A 180 9.32 -2.29 -10.70
N GLN A 181 8.29 -1.45 -10.55
CA GLN A 181 8.48 -0.05 -10.17
C GLN A 181 9.04 0.07 -8.76
N ILE A 182 8.53 -0.72 -7.82
CA ILE A 182 9.04 -0.81 -6.44
C ILE A 182 10.54 -1.16 -6.44
N ASN A 183 10.95 -2.15 -7.23
CA ASN A 183 12.34 -2.63 -7.27
C ASN A 183 13.33 -1.63 -7.92
N ASN A 184 12.85 -0.57 -8.56
CA ASN A 184 13.67 0.40 -9.32
C ASN A 184 13.74 1.79 -8.66
N ILE A 185 13.29 1.96 -7.41
CA ILE A 185 13.27 3.24 -6.63
C ILE A 185 14.49 3.38 -5.71
#